data_AF-A0A937X0W0-F1
#
_entry.id   AF-A0A937X0W0-F1
#
_cell.length_a   1.000
_cell.length_b   1.000
_cell.length_c   1.000
_cell.angle_alpha   90.00
_cell.angle_beta   90.00
_cell.angle_gamma   90.00
#
_symmetry.space_group_name_H-M   'P 1'
#
loop_
_entity.id
_entity.type
_entity.pdbx_description
1 polymer ?
#
loop_
_entity_poly.entity_id
_entity_poly.type
_entity_poly.pdbx_seq_one_letter_code
_entity_poly.pdbx_strand_id
1 'polypeptide(L)'
;MPGKRRAAIQWEEASPSAPSPATNLVGCFDPLDGTVLEAGERIVACLACGTGYHKTSWEFLAAHNAGACCNCRHTSELTYIVLGQEAASAPVDARGGVLKLEDLRNHLNKAVVFEGRVISHHVSRATGTHFIKFHQDSNPFKGFKLVVFASEVVRWEQQGIDPAAYVGQTLQVRGLLKDHPRYGLEILPKSPASIRVVQT
;
A
#
# COMPACT_ATOMS: atom_id res chain seq x y z
N MET A 1 -15.36 -19.52 66.03
CA MET A 1 -15.56 -18.85 64.73
C MET A 1 -14.19 -18.47 64.16
N PRO A 2 -13.72 -19.08 63.07
CA PRO A 2 -12.41 -18.78 62.52
C PRO A 2 -12.49 -17.60 61.54
N GLY A 3 -11.72 -16.55 61.83
CA GLY A 3 -11.56 -15.37 60.96
C GLY A 3 -10.78 -15.72 59.69
N LYS A 4 -11.39 -15.45 58.53
CA LYS A 4 -10.76 -15.60 57.21
C LYS A 4 -9.62 -14.58 57.08
N ARG A 5 -8.37 -15.05 57.01
CA ARG A 5 -7.23 -14.24 56.56
C ARG A 5 -7.39 -13.98 55.07
N ARG A 6 -7.38 -12.71 54.66
CA ARG A 6 -7.37 -12.28 53.26
C ARG A 6 -6.04 -12.72 52.63
N ALA A 7 -6.10 -13.43 51.52
CA ALA A 7 -4.93 -13.75 50.70
C ALA A 7 -4.32 -12.44 50.16
N ALA A 8 -3.01 -12.28 50.32
CA ALA A 8 -2.25 -11.20 49.75
C ALA A 8 -2.26 -11.33 48.21
N ILE A 9 -2.52 -10.22 47.52
CA ILE A 9 -2.38 -10.13 46.07
C ILE A 9 -0.87 -10.23 45.77
N GLN A 10 -0.45 -11.36 45.19
CA GLN A 10 0.87 -11.48 44.60
C GLN A 10 0.85 -10.73 43.27
N TRP A 11 1.67 -9.70 43.17
CA TRP A 11 2.02 -9.10 41.89
C TRP A 11 3.05 -10.02 41.25
N GLU A 12 2.62 -10.84 40.29
CA GLU A 12 3.58 -11.50 39.40
C GLU A 12 4.27 -10.41 38.60
N GLU A 13 5.57 -10.23 38.86
CA GLU A 13 6.44 -9.48 37.97
C GLU A 13 6.37 -10.15 36.60
N ALA A 14 5.91 -9.38 35.61
CA ALA A 14 5.84 -9.84 34.23
C ALA A 14 7.23 -10.33 33.83
N SER A 15 7.37 -11.65 33.70
CA SER A 15 8.50 -12.24 33.01
C SER A 15 8.56 -11.60 31.62
N PRO A 16 9.75 -11.22 31.11
CA PRO A 16 9.85 -10.73 29.74
C PRO A 16 9.38 -11.86 28.84
N SER A 17 8.14 -11.73 28.34
CA SER A 17 7.63 -12.58 27.28
C SER A 17 8.67 -12.56 26.17
N ALA A 18 9.13 -13.74 25.78
CA ALA A 18 9.99 -13.91 24.61
C ALA A 18 9.47 -13.00 23.49
N PRO A 19 10.36 -12.30 22.74
CA PRO A 19 9.91 -11.45 21.65
C PRO A 19 9.03 -12.30 20.74
N SER A 20 7.73 -11.95 20.68
CA SER A 20 6.87 -12.32 19.55
C SER A 20 7.67 -11.97 18.30
N PRO A 21 7.78 -12.87 17.31
CA PRO A 21 8.79 -12.77 16.26
C PRO A 21 8.74 -11.37 15.69
N ALA A 22 9.69 -10.53 16.10
CA ALA A 22 9.91 -9.22 15.55
C ALA A 22 10.32 -9.56 14.14
N THR A 23 9.33 -9.54 13.24
CA THR A 23 9.47 -10.10 11.90
C THR A 23 10.63 -9.33 11.31
N ASN A 24 11.71 -10.04 10.98
CA ASN A 24 12.82 -9.39 10.34
C ASN A 24 12.31 -8.97 8.95
N LEU A 25 11.98 -7.68 8.82
CA LEU A 25 11.41 -7.09 7.61
C LEU A 25 12.43 -6.24 6.86
N VAL A 26 13.68 -6.19 7.34
CA VAL A 26 14.78 -5.54 6.62
C VAL A 26 14.97 -6.25 5.29
N GLY A 27 15.00 -5.52 4.19
CA GLY A 27 15.12 -6.13 2.85
C GLY A 27 13.79 -6.57 2.24
N CYS A 28 12.69 -6.61 3.01
CA CYS A 28 11.35 -6.79 2.45
C CYS A 28 10.92 -5.53 1.68
N PHE A 29 10.01 -5.68 0.73
CA PHE A 29 9.46 -4.54 -0.01
C PHE A 29 8.19 -4.00 0.66
N ASP A 30 8.06 -2.69 0.65
CA ASP A 30 6.77 -2.03 0.88
C ASP A 30 5.80 -2.37 -0.28
N PRO A 31 4.60 -2.89 0.01
CA PRO A 31 3.70 -3.35 -1.04
C PRO A 31 3.08 -2.25 -1.91
N LEU A 32 3.17 -0.96 -1.53
CA LEU A 32 2.56 0.16 -2.27
C LEU A 32 3.47 0.87 -3.27
N ASP A 33 4.76 1.02 -2.96
CA ASP A 33 5.75 1.63 -3.85
C ASP A 33 6.84 0.66 -4.28
N GLY A 34 6.96 -0.50 -3.64
CA GLY A 34 7.94 -1.51 -4.00
C GLY A 34 9.36 -1.12 -3.64
N THR A 35 9.56 -0.11 -2.78
CA THR A 35 10.88 0.21 -2.22
C THR A 35 11.20 -0.72 -1.07
N VAL A 36 12.50 -0.88 -0.79
CA VAL A 36 13.01 -1.79 0.23
C VAL A 36 12.93 -1.13 1.60
N LEU A 37 12.48 -1.88 2.61
CA LEU A 37 12.51 -1.47 4.00
C LEU A 37 13.93 -1.63 4.55
N GLU A 38 14.48 -0.56 5.14
CA GLU A 38 15.89 -0.50 5.53
C GLU A 38 16.11 -0.71 7.04
N ALA A 39 17.30 -1.22 7.39
CA ALA A 39 17.70 -1.37 8.79
C ALA A 39 17.67 -0.02 9.53
N GLY A 40 17.15 -0.02 10.75
CA GLY A 40 16.98 1.21 11.55
C GLY A 40 15.79 2.08 11.15
N GLU A 41 15.07 1.76 10.07
CA GLU A 41 13.88 2.50 9.68
C GLU A 41 12.73 2.29 10.68
N ARG A 42 12.00 3.37 11.00
CA ARG A 42 10.74 3.27 11.72
C ARG A 42 9.59 3.04 10.74
N ILE A 43 9.08 1.81 10.71
CA ILE A 43 8.02 1.37 9.81
C ILE A 43 6.72 1.10 10.57
N VAL A 44 5.63 0.87 9.84
CA VAL A 44 4.41 0.25 10.38
C VAL A 44 4.37 -1.21 9.94
N ALA A 45 4.21 -2.12 10.89
CA ALA A 45 4.11 -3.55 10.64
C ALA A 45 2.71 -4.07 10.97
N CYS A 46 2.18 -4.90 10.09
CA CYS A 46 0.97 -5.68 10.34
C CYS A 46 1.35 -7.02 10.97
N LEU A 47 1.09 -7.20 12.27
CA LEU A 47 1.44 -8.42 13.01
C LEU A 47 0.64 -9.64 12.55
N ALA A 48 -0.56 -9.44 12.01
CA ALA A 48 -1.42 -10.51 11.51
C ALA A 48 -0.85 -11.23 10.27
N CYS A 49 -0.07 -10.55 9.43
CA CYS A 49 0.43 -11.12 8.16
C CYS A 49 1.89 -10.80 7.86
N GLY A 50 2.60 -10.15 8.77
CA GLY A 50 4.00 -9.77 8.62
C GLY A 50 4.28 -8.75 7.51
N THR A 51 3.28 -7.99 7.04
CA THR A 51 3.53 -6.96 6.02
C THR A 51 4.07 -5.68 6.67
N GLY A 52 5.18 -5.16 6.14
CA GLY A 52 5.77 -3.88 6.56
C GLY A 52 5.48 -2.75 5.58
N TYR A 53 5.40 -1.53 6.10
CA TYR A 53 5.11 -0.30 5.36
C TYR A 53 6.05 0.82 5.79
N HIS A 54 6.62 1.55 4.82
CA HIS A 54 7.16 2.87 5.08
C HIS A 54 6.07 3.76 5.71
N LYS A 55 6.49 4.69 6.58
CA LYS A 55 5.55 5.62 7.26
C LYS A 55 4.61 6.31 6.28
N THR A 56 5.13 6.76 5.14
CA THR A 56 4.37 7.48 4.11
C THR A 56 3.39 6.58 3.36
N SER A 57 3.70 5.28 3.22
CA SER A 57 2.76 4.30 2.66
C SER A 57 1.61 4.03 3.63
N TRP A 58 1.92 3.95 4.92
CA TRP A 58 0.90 3.80 5.94
C TRP A 58 -0.05 5.00 6.02
N GLU A 59 0.48 6.23 5.97
CA GLU A 59 -0.32 7.46 5.92
C GLU A 59 -1.27 7.48 4.71
N PHE A 60 -0.78 7.02 3.55
CA PHE A 60 -1.59 6.85 2.35
C PHE A 60 -2.72 5.82 2.56
N LEU A 61 -2.44 4.67 3.18
CA LEU A 61 -3.48 3.67 3.50
C LEU A 61 -4.50 4.23 4.48
N ALA A 62 -4.06 4.93 5.53
CA ALA A 62 -4.96 5.59 6.49
C ALA A 62 -5.95 6.51 5.78
N ALA A 63 -5.49 7.29 4.79
CA ALA A 63 -6.33 8.20 4.01
C ALA A 63 -7.29 7.49 3.03
N HIS A 64 -6.84 6.42 2.36
CA HIS A 64 -7.57 5.83 1.22
C HIS A 64 -8.27 4.49 1.50
N ASN A 65 -7.99 3.86 2.64
CA ASN A 65 -8.55 2.55 2.96
C ASN A 65 -8.93 2.34 4.43
N ALA A 66 -9.10 3.44 5.18
CA ALA A 66 -9.40 3.43 6.62
C ALA A 66 -8.32 2.76 7.48
N GLY A 67 -7.06 2.76 7.02
CA GLY A 67 -5.94 2.18 7.76
C GLY A 67 -6.05 0.65 7.88
N ALA A 68 -6.55 -0.01 6.85
CA ALA A 68 -6.53 -1.47 6.78
C ALA A 68 -5.24 -1.92 6.08
N CYS A 69 -4.65 -3.03 6.55
CA CYS A 69 -3.54 -3.67 5.86
C CYS A 69 -3.91 -3.98 4.40
N CYS A 70 -3.10 -3.54 3.43
CA CYS A 70 -3.38 -3.76 2.01
C CYS A 70 -3.11 -5.21 1.55
N ASN A 71 -2.64 -6.07 2.44
CA ASN A 71 -2.45 -7.49 2.17
C ASN A 71 -3.58 -8.33 2.82
N CYS A 72 -3.72 -8.25 4.14
CA CYS A 72 -4.67 -9.09 4.92
C CYS A 72 -5.91 -8.35 5.45
N ARG A 73 -6.06 -7.05 5.18
CA ARG A 73 -7.22 -6.21 5.56
C ARG A 73 -7.45 -5.98 7.07
N HIS A 74 -6.61 -6.53 7.96
CA HIS A 74 -6.70 -6.26 9.40
C HIS A 74 -6.41 -4.80 9.71
N THR A 75 -7.01 -4.27 10.78
CA THR A 75 -6.86 -2.88 11.26
C THR A 75 -6.31 -2.80 12.69
N SER A 76 -6.51 -3.84 13.51
CA SER A 76 -6.17 -3.86 14.94
C SER A 76 -4.75 -4.30 15.26
N GLU A 77 -4.07 -4.93 14.31
CA GLU A 77 -2.74 -5.52 14.49
C GLU A 77 -1.65 -4.73 13.76
N LEU A 78 -1.77 -3.41 13.76
CA LEU A 78 -0.83 -2.50 13.10
C LEU A 78 -0.10 -1.68 14.16
N THR A 79 1.22 -1.75 14.14
CA THR A 79 2.06 -1.06 15.13
C THR A 79 3.33 -0.50 14.50
N TYR A 80 3.88 0.53 15.12
CA TYR A 80 5.18 1.07 14.74
C TYR A 80 6.30 0.19 15.31
N ILE A 81 7.24 -0.20 14.47
CA ILE A 81 8.48 -0.88 14.89
C ILE A 81 9.69 -0.15 14.30
N VAL A 82 10.83 -0.27 14.96
CA VAL A 82 12.13 0.11 14.40
C VAL A 82 12.80 -1.17 13.92
N LEU A 83 13.19 -1.20 12.65
CA LEU A 83 13.83 -2.38 12.08
C LEU A 83 15.22 -2.58 12.67
N GLY A 84 15.55 -3.83 12.98
CA GLY A 84 16.88 -4.23 13.46
C GLY A 84 17.97 -4.07 12.38
N GLN A 85 19.15 -4.61 12.66
CA GLN A 85 20.31 -4.53 11.76
C GLN A 85 20.47 -5.76 10.85
N GLU A 86 19.81 -6.87 11.18
CA GLU A 86 19.91 -8.10 10.39
C GLU A 86 18.96 -8.02 9.20
N ALA A 87 19.44 -8.34 8.00
CA ALA A 87 18.57 -8.48 6.83
C ALA A 87 17.67 -9.72 6.98
N ALA A 88 16.42 -9.64 6.51
CA ALA A 88 15.56 -10.80 6.39
C ALA A 88 16.26 -11.86 5.54
N SER A 89 16.07 -13.14 5.88
CA SER A 89 16.57 -14.26 5.09
C SER A 89 15.92 -14.26 3.71
N ALA A 90 16.62 -13.68 2.72
CA ALA A 90 16.17 -13.36 1.37
C ALA A 90 14.89 -12.50 1.30
N PRO A 91 14.86 -11.44 0.46
CA PRO A 91 13.60 -10.75 0.18
C PRO A 91 12.59 -11.76 -0.36
N VAL A 92 11.49 -12.00 0.36
CA VAL A 92 10.32 -12.60 -0.26
C VAL A 92 9.96 -11.67 -1.41
N ASP A 93 9.92 -12.18 -2.64
CA ASP A 93 9.62 -11.39 -3.83
C ASP A 93 8.17 -10.87 -3.75
N ALA A 94 8.00 -9.78 -3.00
CA ALA A 94 6.73 -9.08 -2.81
C ALA A 94 6.37 -8.25 -4.05
N ARG A 95 7.09 -8.42 -5.18
CA ARG A 95 6.71 -7.76 -6.43
C ARG A 95 5.31 -8.18 -6.87
N GLY A 96 4.82 -9.35 -6.46
CA GLY A 96 3.48 -9.82 -6.81
C GLY A 96 3.38 -10.09 -8.32
N GLY A 97 2.48 -10.99 -8.70
CA GLY A 97 2.18 -11.18 -10.12
C GLY A 97 1.55 -9.93 -10.72
N VAL A 98 1.87 -9.64 -11.98
CA VAL A 98 1.10 -8.67 -12.78
C VAL A 98 -0.29 -9.25 -13.01
N LEU A 99 -1.32 -8.59 -12.49
CA LEU A 99 -2.70 -9.02 -12.63
C LEU A 99 -3.29 -8.57 -13.96
N LYS A 100 -4.17 -9.41 -14.53
CA LYS A 100 -5.01 -9.04 -15.66
C LYS A 100 -6.24 -8.28 -15.19
N LEU A 101 -6.85 -7.52 -16.11
CA LEU A 101 -8.05 -6.72 -15.85
C LEU A 101 -9.21 -7.56 -15.27
N GLU A 102 -9.38 -8.79 -15.75
CA GLU A 102 -10.43 -9.72 -15.31
C GLU A 102 -10.27 -10.17 -13.84
N ASP A 103 -9.03 -10.20 -13.33
CA ASP A 103 -8.73 -10.66 -11.97
C ASP A 103 -8.83 -9.55 -10.92
N LEU A 104 -8.84 -8.28 -11.34
CA LEU A 104 -8.76 -7.14 -10.41
C LEU A 104 -9.89 -7.14 -9.39
N ARG A 105 -11.12 -7.48 -9.77
CA ARG A 105 -12.27 -7.48 -8.83
C ARG A 105 -12.08 -8.42 -7.63
N ASN A 106 -11.27 -9.46 -7.78
CA ASN A 106 -10.98 -10.40 -6.68
C ASN A 106 -9.95 -9.85 -5.67
N HIS A 107 -9.39 -8.67 -5.95
CA HIS A 107 -8.30 -8.05 -5.20
C HIS A 107 -8.67 -6.67 -4.64
N LEU A 108 -9.97 -6.37 -4.51
CA LEU A 108 -10.43 -5.08 -3.99
C LEU A 108 -9.85 -4.76 -2.61
N ASN A 109 -9.42 -3.50 -2.47
CA ASN A 109 -8.77 -2.95 -1.29
C ASN A 109 -7.44 -3.62 -0.91
N LYS A 110 -6.77 -4.25 -1.88
CA LYS A 110 -5.41 -4.76 -1.75
C LYS A 110 -4.42 -3.96 -2.61
N ALA A 111 -3.14 -4.02 -2.27
CA ALA A 111 -2.09 -3.59 -3.18
C ALA A 111 -1.94 -4.64 -4.30
N VAL A 112 -1.90 -4.17 -5.54
CA VAL A 112 -1.77 -5.02 -6.74
C VAL A 112 -0.75 -4.41 -7.70
N VAL A 113 -0.27 -5.24 -8.63
CA VAL A 113 0.46 -4.76 -9.81
C VAL A 113 -0.41 -5.02 -11.05
N PHE A 114 -0.54 -4.00 -11.89
CA PHE A 114 -1.25 -4.07 -13.16
C PHE A 114 -0.33 -3.56 -14.27
N GLU A 115 -0.42 -4.15 -15.46
CA GLU A 115 0.27 -3.64 -16.65
C GLU A 115 -0.73 -3.32 -17.75
N GLY A 116 -0.57 -2.16 -18.38
CA GLY A 116 -1.42 -1.78 -19.50
C GLY A 116 -0.93 -0.55 -20.23
N ARG A 117 -1.35 -0.43 -21.48
CA ARG A 117 -1.06 0.74 -22.32
C ARG A 117 -2.01 1.88 -22.00
N VAL A 118 -1.47 3.05 -21.73
CA VAL A 118 -2.25 4.26 -21.48
C VAL A 118 -2.78 4.80 -22.80
N ILE A 119 -4.09 4.96 -22.87
CA ILE A 119 -4.79 5.45 -24.06
C ILE A 119 -5.23 6.91 -23.94
N SER A 120 -5.48 7.39 -22.71
CA SER A 120 -5.87 8.78 -22.48
C SER A 120 -5.56 9.23 -21.05
N HIS A 121 -5.47 10.54 -20.89
CA HIS A 121 -5.30 11.23 -19.62
C HIS A 121 -6.33 12.36 -19.52
N HIS A 122 -6.94 12.50 -18.36
CA HIS A 122 -7.89 13.56 -18.06
C HIS A 122 -7.59 14.16 -16.69
N VAL A 123 -7.85 15.46 -16.52
CA VAL A 123 -7.76 16.13 -15.22
C VAL A 123 -9.14 16.70 -14.87
N SER A 124 -9.61 16.41 -13.66
CA SER A 124 -10.82 17.05 -13.12
C SER A 124 -10.56 18.54 -12.91
N ARG A 125 -11.34 19.39 -13.56
CA ARG A 125 -11.29 20.85 -13.35
C ARG A 125 -11.70 21.26 -11.92
N ALA A 126 -12.53 20.44 -11.26
CA ALA A 126 -13.04 20.75 -9.93
C ALA A 126 -12.06 20.43 -8.81
N THR A 127 -11.24 19.39 -9.00
CA THR A 127 -10.40 18.84 -7.92
C THR A 127 -8.92 18.78 -8.26
N GLY A 128 -8.54 18.93 -9.53
CA GLY A 128 -7.17 18.67 -9.99
C GLY A 128 -6.79 17.19 -10.01
N THR A 129 -7.74 16.26 -9.83
CA THR A 129 -7.48 14.80 -9.85
C THR A 129 -7.15 14.34 -11.27
N HIS A 130 -6.06 13.59 -11.43
CA HIS A 130 -5.66 12.99 -12.70
C HIS A 130 -6.27 11.59 -12.84
N PHE A 131 -6.83 11.31 -14.01
CA PHE A 131 -7.39 10.02 -14.42
C PHE A 131 -6.64 9.54 -15.66
N ILE A 132 -5.97 8.39 -15.53
CA ILE A 132 -5.17 7.78 -16.60
C ILE A 132 -5.85 6.47 -17.00
N LYS A 133 -6.23 6.33 -18.27
CA LYS A 133 -7.04 5.22 -18.77
C LYS A 133 -6.23 4.22 -19.56
N PHE A 134 -6.61 2.95 -19.43
CA PHE A 134 -6.00 1.81 -20.15
C PHE A 134 -6.90 1.20 -21.24
N HIS A 135 -8.14 1.66 -21.36
CA HIS A 135 -9.10 1.25 -22.39
C HIS A 135 -10.05 2.39 -22.73
N GLN A 136 -10.61 2.32 -23.93
CA GLN A 136 -11.54 3.33 -24.43
C GLN A 136 -12.95 3.05 -23.88
N ASP A 137 -13.56 4.08 -23.29
CA ASP A 137 -14.98 4.08 -22.93
C ASP A 137 -15.63 5.36 -23.41
N SER A 138 -16.95 5.30 -23.67
CA SER A 138 -17.75 6.48 -23.99
C SER A 138 -17.84 7.49 -22.84
N ASN A 139 -17.59 7.07 -21.59
CA ASN A 139 -17.49 7.95 -20.43
C ASN A 139 -16.04 7.97 -19.90
N PRO A 140 -15.36 9.14 -19.91
CA PRO A 140 -13.95 9.23 -19.50
C PRO A 140 -13.72 8.97 -18.00
N PHE A 141 -14.78 9.00 -17.17
CA PHE A 141 -14.69 8.76 -15.73
C PHE A 141 -15.10 7.35 -15.31
N LYS A 142 -15.67 6.56 -16.22
CA LYS A 142 -16.00 5.14 -15.97
C LYS A 142 -14.87 4.24 -16.47
N GLY A 143 -14.89 3.01 -15.98
CA GLY A 143 -13.93 1.97 -16.34
C GLY A 143 -12.71 1.96 -15.41
N PHE A 144 -11.90 0.91 -15.57
CA PHE A 144 -10.65 0.76 -14.84
C PHE A 144 -9.63 1.86 -15.23
N LYS A 145 -9.08 2.54 -14.22
CA LYS A 145 -8.19 3.68 -14.42
C LYS A 145 -7.21 3.82 -13.27
N LEU A 146 -6.07 4.43 -13.55
CA LEU A 146 -5.15 4.91 -12.54
C LEU A 146 -5.62 6.30 -12.10
N VAL A 147 -5.73 6.52 -10.79
CA VAL A 147 -6.17 7.79 -10.20
C VAL A 147 -5.06 8.38 -9.34
N VAL A 148 -4.64 9.61 -9.67
CA VAL A 148 -3.75 10.41 -8.82
C VAL A 148 -4.55 11.58 -8.26
N PHE A 149 -4.84 11.55 -6.96
CA PHE A 149 -5.53 12.65 -6.29
C PHE A 149 -4.65 13.90 -6.27
N ALA A 150 -5.26 15.09 -6.29
CA ALA A 150 -4.49 16.34 -6.29
C ALA A 150 -3.58 16.48 -5.07
N SER A 151 -3.93 15.92 -3.91
CA SER A 151 -3.05 15.85 -2.75
C SER A 151 -1.76 15.07 -3.00
N GLU A 152 -1.81 14.08 -3.90
CA GLU A 152 -0.67 13.23 -4.25
C GLU A 152 0.11 13.74 -5.47
N VAL A 153 -0.51 14.54 -6.35
CA VAL A 153 0.14 15.11 -7.55
C VAL A 153 1.39 15.91 -7.20
N VAL A 154 1.42 16.56 -6.03
CA VAL A 154 2.60 17.28 -5.52
C VAL A 154 3.87 16.39 -5.53
N ARG A 155 3.74 15.08 -5.30
CA ARG A 155 4.88 14.14 -5.36
C ARG A 155 5.39 13.89 -6.78
N TRP A 156 4.52 13.97 -7.78
CA TRP A 156 4.90 13.92 -9.20
C TRP A 156 5.62 15.20 -9.60
N GLU A 157 5.06 16.35 -9.21
CA GLU A 157 5.64 17.67 -9.50
C GLU A 157 7.04 17.84 -8.89
N GLN A 158 7.23 17.41 -7.64
CA GLN A 158 8.53 17.43 -6.97
C GLN A 158 9.61 16.59 -7.67
N GLN A 159 9.20 15.58 -8.44
CA GLN A 159 10.10 14.74 -9.24
C GLN A 159 10.19 15.19 -10.70
N GLY A 160 9.54 16.30 -11.07
CA GLY A 160 9.50 16.81 -12.44
C GLY A 160 8.76 15.90 -13.41
N ILE A 161 7.83 15.07 -12.92
CA ILE A 161 7.07 14.11 -13.73
C ILE A 161 5.68 14.66 -14.00
N ASP A 162 5.33 14.86 -15.26
CA ASP A 162 3.96 15.16 -15.67
C ASP A 162 3.17 13.86 -15.90
N PRO A 163 2.07 13.59 -15.16
CA PRO A 163 1.25 12.40 -15.42
C PRO A 163 0.67 12.34 -16.84
N ALA A 164 0.53 13.46 -17.56
CA ALA A 164 0.08 13.47 -18.95
C ALA A 164 1.10 12.80 -19.90
N ALA A 165 2.39 12.80 -19.55
CA ALA A 165 3.45 12.20 -20.36
C ALA A 165 3.36 10.67 -20.46
N TYR A 166 2.51 10.04 -19.64
CA TYR A 166 2.25 8.60 -19.73
C TYR A 166 1.39 8.21 -20.93
N VAL A 167 0.70 9.14 -21.58
CA VAL A 167 -0.17 8.81 -22.74
C VAL A 167 0.63 8.12 -23.85
N GLY A 168 0.13 6.99 -24.32
CA GLY A 168 0.76 6.17 -25.35
C GLY A 168 1.77 5.14 -24.82
N GLN A 169 2.23 5.29 -23.58
CA GLN A 169 3.19 4.39 -22.94
C GLN A 169 2.51 3.14 -22.38
N THR A 170 3.25 2.03 -22.29
CA THR A 170 2.87 0.87 -21.48
C THR A 170 3.40 1.08 -20.07
N LEU A 171 2.52 1.03 -19.08
CA LEU A 171 2.88 1.19 -17.67
C LEU A 171 2.70 -0.12 -16.93
N GLN A 172 3.66 -0.45 -16.07
CA GLN A 172 3.46 -1.33 -14.94
C GLN A 172 3.23 -0.47 -13.69
N VAL A 173 2.09 -0.66 -13.04
CA VAL A 173 1.60 0.18 -11.95
C VAL A 173 1.37 -0.69 -10.73
N ARG A 174 2.03 -0.33 -9.63
CA ARG A 174 1.71 -0.81 -8.28
C ARG A 174 0.77 0.18 -7.61
N GLY A 175 -0.23 -0.30 -6.91
CA GLY A 175 -1.13 0.59 -6.18
C GLY A 175 -2.24 -0.12 -5.45
N LEU A 176 -2.95 0.65 -4.63
CA LEU A 176 -4.13 0.19 -3.92
C LEU A 176 -5.31 0.11 -4.90
N LEU A 177 -5.92 -1.06 -5.02
CA LEU A 177 -7.12 -1.24 -5.84
C LEU A 177 -8.39 -0.85 -5.07
N LYS A 178 -9.26 -0.07 -5.69
CA LYS A 178 -10.55 0.37 -5.15
C LYS A 178 -11.66 0.12 -6.16
N ASP A 179 -12.89 0.04 -5.66
CA ASP A 179 -14.09 0.14 -6.49
C ASP A 179 -14.85 1.39 -6.05
N HIS A 180 -14.87 2.40 -6.92
CA HIS A 180 -15.59 3.63 -6.67
C HIS A 180 -17.06 3.46 -7.11
N PRO A 181 -18.05 3.71 -6.24
CA PRO A 181 -19.46 3.38 -6.51
C PRO A 181 -20.02 4.03 -7.78
N ARG A 182 -19.47 5.18 -8.19
CA ARG A 182 -19.87 5.90 -9.40
C ARG A 182 -18.99 5.64 -10.63
N TYR A 183 -17.71 5.34 -10.41
CA TYR A 183 -16.66 5.46 -11.43
C TYR A 183 -16.01 4.11 -11.77
N GLY A 184 -16.32 3.06 -11.02
CA GLY A 184 -15.79 1.71 -11.22
C GLY A 184 -14.40 1.54 -10.61
N LEU A 185 -13.67 0.55 -11.13
CA LEU A 185 -12.37 0.15 -10.60
C LEU A 185 -11.31 1.23 -10.75
N GLU A 186 -10.49 1.39 -9.71
CA GLU A 186 -9.42 2.40 -9.66
C GLU A 186 -8.17 1.79 -9.03
N ILE A 187 -7.01 2.00 -9.64
CA ILE A 187 -5.71 1.73 -9.01
C ILE A 187 -5.11 3.07 -8.57
N LEU A 188 -4.77 3.15 -7.28
CA LEU A 188 -4.26 4.35 -6.65
C LEU A 188 -2.76 4.13 -6.34
N PRO A 189 -1.84 4.65 -7.17
CA PRO A 189 -0.42 4.62 -6.86
C PRO A 189 -0.11 5.62 -5.74
N LYS A 190 0.81 5.26 -4.86
CA LYS A 190 1.24 6.14 -3.76
C LYS A 190 2.17 7.26 -4.27
N SER A 191 3.04 6.94 -5.22
CA SER A 191 4.08 7.85 -5.71
C SER A 191 4.49 7.51 -7.15
N PRO A 192 5.29 8.35 -7.83
CA PRO A 192 5.83 8.00 -9.14
C PRO A 192 6.66 6.71 -9.13
N ALA A 193 7.33 6.38 -8.03
CA ALA A 193 8.11 5.15 -7.90
C ALA A 193 7.24 3.87 -8.01
N SER A 194 5.94 3.99 -7.74
CA SER A 194 4.97 2.92 -7.94
C SER A 194 4.67 2.65 -9.43
N ILE A 195 5.18 3.46 -10.36
CA ILE A 195 4.93 3.37 -11.80
C ILE A 195 6.24 3.14 -12.54
N ARG A 196 6.26 2.16 -13.44
CA ARG A 196 7.35 1.94 -14.38
C ARG A 196 6.84 1.99 -15.82
N VAL A 197 7.52 2.75 -16.67
CA VAL A 197 7.31 2.66 -18.12
C VAL A 197 7.99 1.39 -18.60
N VAL A 198 7.22 0.49 -19.21
CA VAL A 198 7.72 -0.75 -19.81
C VAL A 198 8.05 -0.46 -21.26
N GLN A 199 9.32 -0.59 -21.63
CA GLN A 199 9.74 -0.50 -23.03
C GLN A 199 9.16 -1.70 -23.77
N THR A 200 8.51 -1.43 -24.90
CA THR A 200 7.97 -2.45 -25.83
C THR A 200 8.83 -2.50 -27.08
#